data_AF-A0A9D9S7K5-F1
#
_entry.id   AF-A0A9D9S7K5-F1
#
_cell.length_a   1.000
_cell.length_b   1.000
_cell.length_c   1.000
_cell.angle_alpha   90.00
_cell.angle_beta   90.00
_cell.angle_gamma   90.00
#
_symmetry.space_group_name_H-M   'P 1'
#
loop_
_entity.id
_entity.type
_entity.pdbx_description
1 polymer ?
#
loop_
_entity_poly.entity_id
_entity_poly.type
_entity_poly.pdbx_seq_one_letter_code
_entity_poly.pdbx_strand_id
1 'polypeptide(L)'
;MKAQSGVSLIEVAVALFVLSVGMLGMAALQVASLRSNQSSYERSAAVLSAYTMIDRLRADVAAAQAGSYNLALVADACTAPSGTDFPDVQLAAWLTDLRASMGSSACGGVACTGGNAGTCMITVRWDDSRAAGGSASQLFRIEARL
;
A
#
# COMPACT_ATOMS: atom_id res chain seq x y z
N MET A 1 -59.46 -5.88 32.33
CA MET A 1 -59.13 -6.01 30.89
C MET A 1 -58.22 -4.84 30.55
N LYS A 2 -56.95 -5.07 30.20
CA LYS A 2 -56.02 -3.99 29.86
C LYS A 2 -56.31 -3.53 28.42
N ALA A 3 -56.58 -2.24 28.25
CA ALA A 3 -56.81 -1.62 26.95
C ALA A 3 -55.49 -1.61 26.16
N GLN A 4 -55.52 -2.11 24.93
CA GLN A 4 -54.42 -1.99 23.97
C GLN A 4 -54.39 -0.56 23.46
N SER A 5 -53.38 0.22 23.84
CA SER A 5 -53.10 1.53 23.25
C SER A 5 -52.56 1.33 21.84
N GLY A 6 -53.34 1.71 20.82
CA GLY A 6 -52.91 1.65 19.43
C GLY A 6 -51.71 2.57 19.17
N VAL A 7 -50.81 2.13 18.30
CA VAL A 7 -49.65 2.92 17.85
C VAL A 7 -50.12 4.13 17.05
N SER A 8 -49.58 5.31 17.35
CA SER A 8 -49.87 6.53 16.59
C SER A 8 -49.04 6.58 15.30
N LEU A 9 -49.59 7.15 14.23
CA LEU A 9 -48.87 7.38 12.95
C LEU A 9 -47.58 8.19 13.14
N ILE A 10 -47.57 9.10 14.13
CA ILE A 10 -46.40 9.90 14.51
C ILE A 10 -45.31 9.04 15.16
N GLU A 11 -45.70 8.03 15.95
CA GLU A 11 -44.77 7.14 16.64
C GLU A 11 -43.98 6.27 15.64
N VAL A 12 -44.66 5.74 14.63
CA VAL A 12 -44.02 5.01 13.52
C VAL A 12 -43.09 5.93 12.72
N ALA A 13 -43.52 7.16 12.44
CA ALA A 13 -42.71 8.13 11.70
C ALA A 13 -41.40 8.48 12.44
N VAL A 14 -41.47 8.70 13.76
CA VAL A 14 -40.29 8.97 14.59
C VAL A 14 -39.38 7.73 14.67
N ALA A 15 -39.94 6.53 14.82
CA ALA A 15 -39.15 5.29 14.83
C ALA A 15 -38.38 5.09 13.51
N LEU A 16 -39.03 5.31 12.37
CA LEU A 16 -38.40 5.23 11.05
C LEU A 16 -37.35 6.32 10.84
N PHE A 17 -37.60 7.53 11.35
CA PHE A 17 -36.61 8.61 11.33
C PHE A 17 -35.33 8.22 12.09
N VAL A 18 -35.47 7.80 13.36
CA VAL A 18 -34.33 7.37 14.18
C VAL A 18 -33.60 6.19 13.54
N LEU A 19 -34.33 5.21 13.00
CA LEU A 19 -33.77 4.07 12.29
C LEU A 19 -32.95 4.51 11.07
N SER A 20 -33.48 5.41 10.25
CA SER A 20 -32.79 5.90 9.05
C SER A 20 -31.49 6.62 9.39
N VAL A 21 -31.48 7.47 10.43
CA VAL A 21 -30.28 8.16 10.91
C VAL A 21 -29.26 7.15 11.45
N GLY A 22 -29.71 6.16 12.22
CA GLY A 22 -28.85 5.08 12.73
C GLY A 22 -28.19 4.27 11.61
N MET A 23 -28.94 3.94 10.55
CA MET A 23 -28.40 3.22 9.39
C MET A 23 -27.36 4.03 8.62
N LEU A 24 -27.56 5.34 8.45
CA LEU A 24 -26.56 6.22 7.82
C LEU A 24 -25.27 6.29 8.66
N GLY A 25 -25.39 6.33 9.99
CA GLY A 25 -24.24 6.27 10.90
C GLY A 25 -23.46 4.95 10.76
N MET A 26 -24.14 3.81 10.74
CA MET A 26 -23.52 2.50 10.52
C MET A 26 -22.85 2.38 9.15
N ALA A 27 -23.48 2.89 8.09
CA ALA A 27 -22.90 2.91 6.75
C ALA A 27 -21.59 3.73 6.70
N ALA A 28 -21.56 4.90 7.34
CA ALA A 28 -20.35 5.71 7.45
C ALA A 28 -19.22 4.97 8.18
N LEU A 29 -19.52 4.27 9.28
CA LEU A 29 -18.56 3.46 10.01
C LEU A 29 -18.03 2.28 9.18
N GLN A 30 -18.88 1.62 8.40
CA GLN A 30 -18.46 0.53 7.49
C GLN A 30 -17.49 1.04 6.43
N VAL A 31 -17.77 2.19 5.81
CA VAL A 31 -16.87 2.81 4.82
C VAL A 31 -15.54 3.21 5.47
N ALA A 32 -15.56 3.79 6.67
CA ALA A 32 -14.35 4.13 7.41
C ALA A 32 -13.50 2.89 7.73
N SER A 33 -14.14 1.80 8.17
CA SER A 33 -13.49 0.52 8.43
C SER A 33 -12.84 -0.06 7.17
N LEU A 34 -13.56 -0.09 6.04
CA LEU A 34 -13.01 -0.58 4.76
C LEU A 34 -11.79 0.22 4.32
N ARG A 35 -11.83 1.56 4.44
CA ARG A 35 -10.68 2.43 4.12
C ARG A 35 -9.48 2.15 5.01
N SER A 36 -9.70 1.98 6.32
CA SER A 36 -8.63 1.64 7.27
C SER A 36 -8.01 0.28 6.98
N ASN A 37 -8.83 -0.71 6.61
CA ASN A 37 -8.36 -2.04 6.22
C ASN A 37 -7.53 -1.98 4.93
N GLN A 38 -7.97 -1.21 3.92
CA GLN A 38 -7.21 -1.03 2.70
C GLN A 38 -5.83 -0.42 3.00
N SER A 39 -5.75 0.68 3.75
CA SER A 39 -4.46 1.30 4.12
C SER A 39 -3.53 0.32 4.85
N SER A 40 -4.08 -0.50 5.74
CA SER A 40 -3.31 -1.52 6.47
C SER A 40 -2.80 -2.62 5.55
N TYR A 41 -3.61 -3.03 4.58
CA TYR A 41 -3.21 -3.98 3.53
C TYR A 41 -2.08 -3.40 2.67
N GLU A 42 -2.19 -2.16 2.19
CA GLU A 42 -1.16 -1.48 1.39
C GLU A 42 0.19 -1.43 2.12
N ARG A 43 0.18 -1.08 3.41
CA ARG A 43 1.40 -1.09 4.25
C ARG A 43 2.02 -2.47 4.33
N SER A 44 1.20 -3.50 4.50
CA SER A 44 1.67 -4.89 4.57
C SER A 44 2.23 -5.36 3.22
N ALA A 45 1.58 -4.99 2.11
CA ALA A 45 2.04 -5.27 0.75
C ALA A 45 3.38 -4.58 0.46
N ALA A 46 3.57 -3.33 0.88
CA ALA A 46 4.84 -2.62 0.74
C ALA A 46 5.99 -3.31 1.48
N VAL A 47 5.75 -3.74 2.73
CA VAL A 47 6.74 -4.48 3.54
C VAL A 47 7.11 -5.80 2.86
N LEU A 48 6.09 -6.60 2.48
CA LEU A 48 6.31 -7.87 1.80
C LEU A 48 7.10 -7.68 0.51
N SER A 49 6.73 -6.70 -0.32
CA SER A 49 7.39 -6.41 -1.58
C SER A 49 8.83 -5.92 -1.40
N ALA A 50 9.13 -5.19 -0.32
CA ALA A 50 10.51 -4.83 -0.01
C ALA A 50 11.35 -6.05 0.36
N TYR A 51 10.80 -7.00 1.15
CA TYR A 51 11.49 -8.25 1.47
C TYR A 51 11.71 -9.13 0.25
N THR A 52 10.73 -9.24 -0.66
CA THR A 52 10.94 -10.01 -1.89
C THR A 52 12.04 -9.41 -2.75
N MET A 53 12.19 -8.07 -2.78
CA MET A 53 13.33 -7.44 -3.45
C MET A 53 14.65 -7.74 -2.74
N ILE A 54 14.70 -7.70 -1.41
CA ILE A 54 15.89 -8.10 -0.65
C ILE A 54 16.31 -9.53 -1.00
N ASP A 55 15.36 -10.46 -1.10
CA ASP A 55 15.65 -11.85 -1.46
C ASP A 55 16.16 -11.97 -2.92
N ARG A 56 15.62 -11.16 -3.85
CA ARG A 56 16.15 -11.07 -5.23
C ARG A 56 17.59 -10.54 -5.24
N LEU A 57 17.93 -9.54 -4.42
CA LEU A 57 19.30 -9.02 -4.29
C LEU A 57 20.26 -10.06 -3.70
N ARG A 58 19.79 -10.87 -2.74
CA ARG A 58 20.59 -11.97 -2.15
C ARG A 58 20.78 -13.14 -3.10
N ALA A 59 19.87 -13.35 -4.05
CA ALA A 59 20.04 -14.36 -5.08
C ALA A 59 21.16 -13.98 -6.07
N ASP A 60 21.42 -12.69 -6.25
CA ASP A 60 22.42 -12.14 -7.19
C ASP A 60 23.28 -11.06 -6.52
N VAL A 61 23.97 -11.45 -5.45
CA VAL A 61 24.78 -10.56 -4.61
C VAL A 61 25.88 -9.87 -5.43
N ALA A 62 26.48 -10.56 -6.41
CA ALA A 62 27.55 -9.99 -7.21
C ALA A 62 27.07 -8.78 -8.03
N ALA A 63 25.94 -8.90 -8.73
CA ALA A 63 25.38 -7.79 -9.50
C ALA A 63 24.80 -6.69 -8.58
N ALA A 64 24.24 -7.06 -7.42
CA ALA A 64 23.80 -6.10 -6.42
C ALA A 64 24.96 -5.26 -5.86
N GLN A 65 26.09 -5.89 -5.54
CA GLN A 65 27.32 -5.21 -5.09
C GLN A 65 27.97 -4.38 -6.20
N ALA A 66 27.84 -4.80 -7.46
CA ALA A 66 28.26 -4.03 -8.63
C ALA A 66 27.34 -2.82 -8.92
N GLY A 67 26.21 -2.70 -8.22
CA GLY A 67 25.24 -1.62 -8.38
C GLY A 67 24.29 -1.81 -9.57
N SER A 68 24.23 -2.99 -10.18
CA SER A 68 23.34 -3.28 -11.32
C SER A 68 21.86 -3.22 -10.95
N TYR A 69 21.53 -3.33 -9.66
CA TYR A 69 20.16 -3.17 -9.15
C TYR A 69 19.83 -1.72 -8.75
N ASN A 70 20.74 -0.75 -8.91
CA ASN A 70 20.50 0.62 -8.48
C ASN A 70 19.43 1.29 -9.34
N LEU A 71 18.30 1.62 -8.69
CA LEU A 71 17.15 2.25 -9.30
C LEU A 71 16.75 3.47 -8.49
N ALA A 72 16.91 4.64 -9.09
CA ALA A 72 16.53 5.90 -8.46
C ALA A 72 14.99 6.02 -8.41
N LEU A 73 14.47 6.30 -7.21
CA LEU A 73 13.07 6.64 -7.02
C LEU A 73 12.88 8.15 -7.15
N VAL A 74 12.35 8.59 -8.29
CA VAL A 74 12.07 10.01 -8.57
C VAL A 74 10.64 10.35 -8.11
N ALA A 75 10.42 11.54 -7.54
CA ALA A 75 9.16 11.94 -6.91
C ALA A 75 7.91 11.65 -7.75
N ASP A 76 7.95 11.95 -9.05
CA ASP A 76 6.79 11.87 -9.96
C ASP A 76 6.94 10.83 -11.08
N ALA A 77 7.99 10.00 -11.02
CA ALA A 77 8.24 8.98 -12.03
C ALA A 77 8.47 7.62 -11.41
N CYS A 78 8.08 6.60 -12.16
CA CYS A 78 8.36 5.21 -11.86
C CYS A 78 8.73 4.51 -13.16
N THR A 79 9.97 4.69 -13.58
CA THR A 79 10.46 4.11 -14.84
C THR A 79 11.06 2.76 -14.54
N ALA A 80 10.42 1.70 -15.06
CA ALA A 80 11.04 0.39 -15.05
C ALA A 80 12.23 0.38 -16.01
N PRO A 81 13.36 -0.25 -15.64
CA PRO A 81 14.43 -0.49 -16.59
C PRO A 81 13.91 -1.35 -17.76
N SER A 82 14.43 -1.12 -18.95
CA SER A 82 14.04 -1.81 -20.18
C SER A 82 15.10 -2.77 -20.71
N GLY A 83 16.21 -2.93 -19.98
CA GLY A 83 17.23 -3.89 -20.35
C GLY A 83 16.76 -5.32 -20.17
N THR A 84 17.50 -6.24 -20.78
CA THR A 84 17.19 -7.67 -20.80
C THR A 84 18.07 -8.48 -19.86
N ASP A 85 19.02 -7.81 -19.21
CA ASP A 85 19.88 -8.44 -18.21
C ASP A 85 19.04 -8.82 -16.99
N PHE A 86 19.50 -9.84 -16.27
CA PHE A 86 18.76 -10.39 -15.14
C PHE A 86 18.33 -9.33 -14.10
N PRO A 87 19.20 -8.38 -13.65
CA PRO A 87 18.79 -7.33 -12.72
C PRO A 87 17.65 -6.44 -13.23
N ASP A 88 17.69 -6.05 -14.51
CA ASP A 88 16.68 -5.19 -15.12
C ASP A 88 15.32 -5.89 -15.20
N VAL A 89 15.31 -7.16 -15.63
CA VAL A 89 14.09 -7.97 -15.66
C VAL A 89 13.50 -8.13 -14.25
N GLN A 90 14.35 -8.36 -13.24
CA GLN A 90 13.92 -8.51 -11.86
C GLN A 90 13.37 -7.22 -11.25
N LEU A 91 13.97 -6.07 -11.55
CA LEU A 91 13.47 -4.76 -11.15
C LEU A 91 12.14 -4.43 -11.84
N ALA A 92 12.04 -4.65 -13.16
CA ALA A 92 10.82 -4.39 -13.92
C ALA A 92 9.65 -5.27 -13.43
N ALA A 93 9.91 -6.56 -13.16
CA ALA A 93 8.92 -7.46 -12.57
C ALA A 93 8.47 -6.97 -11.19
N TRP A 94 9.41 -6.57 -10.32
CA TRP A 94 9.08 -6.06 -8.98
C TRP A 94 8.20 -4.81 -9.01
N LEU A 95 8.51 -3.86 -9.89
CA LEU A 95 7.69 -2.67 -10.07
C LEU A 95 6.31 -3.00 -10.64
N THR A 96 6.19 -4.06 -11.43
CA THR A 96 4.90 -4.56 -11.93
C THR A 96 4.08 -5.17 -10.80
N ASP A 97 4.71 -6.00 -9.95
CA ASP A 97 4.08 -6.60 -8.77
C ASP A 97 3.60 -5.54 -7.77
N LEU A 98 4.40 -4.50 -7.53
CA LEU A 98 4.03 -3.35 -6.70
C LEU A 98 2.77 -2.65 -7.24
N ARG A 99 2.72 -2.37 -8.54
CA ARG A 99 1.56 -1.69 -9.14
C ARG A 99 0.32 -2.56 -9.17
N ALA A 100 0.48 -3.87 -9.33
CA ALA A 100 -0.64 -4.80 -9.32
C ALA A 100 -1.26 -4.93 -7.92
N SER A 101 -0.44 -4.89 -6.87
CA SER A 101 -0.90 -5.04 -5.48
C SER A 101 -1.43 -3.75 -4.87
N MET A 102 -0.85 -2.60 -5.23
CA MET A 102 -1.06 -1.32 -4.53
C MET A 102 -1.60 -0.19 -5.41
N GLY A 103 -1.76 -0.45 -6.70
CA GLY A 103 -2.24 0.53 -7.69
C GLY A 103 -1.12 1.20 -8.49
N SER A 104 -1.51 1.92 -9.54
CA SER A 104 -0.58 2.43 -10.56
C SER A 104 0.41 3.49 -10.07
N SER A 105 0.12 4.16 -8.95
CA SER A 105 1.01 5.14 -8.32
C SER A 105 2.14 4.51 -7.49
N ALA A 106 2.06 3.20 -7.22
CA ALA A 106 3.08 2.50 -6.47
C ALA A 106 4.39 2.41 -7.25
N CYS A 107 5.50 2.60 -6.54
CA CYS A 107 6.83 2.57 -7.11
C CYS A 107 7.87 2.11 -6.10
N GLY A 108 9.02 1.67 -6.60
CA GLY A 108 10.13 1.22 -5.80
C GLY A 108 11.44 1.84 -6.26
N GLY A 109 12.40 1.92 -5.35
CA GLY A 109 13.79 2.28 -5.61
C GLY A 109 14.73 1.41 -4.82
N VAL A 110 15.92 1.21 -5.36
CA VAL A 110 16.98 0.41 -4.74
C VAL A 110 18.26 1.22 -4.83
N ALA A 111 18.93 1.39 -3.70
CA ALA A 111 20.20 2.08 -3.60
C ALA A 111 21.20 1.20 -2.82
N CYS A 112 22.04 0.50 -3.55
CA CYS A 112 23.18 -0.24 -3.03
C CYS A 112 24.41 0.68 -3.01
N THR A 113 24.99 0.86 -1.82
CA THR A 113 26.17 1.72 -1.61
C THR A 113 27.38 0.87 -1.29
N GLY A 114 28.55 1.22 -1.86
CA GLY A 114 29.85 0.68 -1.45
C GLY A 114 30.37 -0.44 -2.34
N GLY A 115 31.49 -0.20 -3.02
CA GLY A 115 32.30 -1.28 -3.60
C GLY A 115 32.65 -2.29 -2.50
N ASN A 116 32.25 -3.54 -2.70
CA ASN A 116 32.45 -4.68 -1.80
C ASN A 116 31.81 -4.58 -0.40
N ALA A 117 30.88 -3.67 -0.14
CA ALA A 117 30.14 -3.58 1.13
C ALA A 117 28.66 -3.30 0.86
N GLY A 118 27.87 -4.30 0.45
CA GLY A 118 27.25 -5.19 1.43
C GLY A 118 25.94 -4.64 2.01
N THR A 119 25.53 -3.41 1.69
CA THR A 119 24.25 -2.85 2.14
C THR A 119 23.45 -2.23 0.98
N CYS A 120 22.18 -2.59 0.88
CA CYS A 120 21.22 -2.00 -0.03
C CYS A 120 20.02 -1.42 0.72
N MET A 121 19.65 -0.20 0.37
CA MET A 121 18.42 0.44 0.83
C MET A 121 17.32 0.22 -0.21
N ILE A 122 16.23 -0.42 0.21
CA ILE A 122 15.03 -0.62 -0.60
C ILE A 122 14.00 0.41 -0.13
N THR A 123 13.48 1.19 -1.06
CA THR A 123 12.40 2.15 -0.83
C THR A 123 11.18 1.73 -1.62
N VAL A 124 10.01 1.70 -0.98
CA VAL A 124 8.70 1.54 -1.62
C VAL A 124 7.87 2.78 -1.36
N ARG A 125 7.22 3.29 -2.40
CA ARG A 125 6.32 4.45 -2.37
C ARG A 125 4.96 4.08 -2.92
N TRP A 126 3.89 4.57 -2.31
CA TRP A 126 2.54 4.47 -2.86
C TRP A 126 1.65 5.63 -2.41
N ASP A 127 0.47 5.75 -3.00
CA ASP A 127 -0.53 6.74 -2.62
C ASP A 127 -1.58 6.12 -1.68
N ASP A 128 -1.71 6.71 -0.49
CA ASP A 128 -2.68 6.30 0.54
C ASP A 128 -3.68 7.43 0.87
N SER A 129 -3.91 8.37 -0.05
CA SER A 129 -4.87 9.48 0.09
C SER A 129 -6.32 9.02 0.33
N ARG A 130 -6.62 7.76 0.03
CA ARG A 130 -7.92 7.12 0.27
C ARG A 130 -8.15 6.79 1.74
N ALA A 131 -7.10 6.69 2.55
CA ALA A 131 -7.19 6.65 4.01
C ALA A 131 -7.50 8.07 4.51
N ALA A 132 -8.58 8.22 5.27
CA ALA A 132 -9.09 9.54 5.65
C ALA A 132 -8.02 10.44 6.30
N GLY A 133 -7.62 11.51 5.61
CA GLY A 133 -6.70 12.53 6.13
C GLY A 133 -5.20 12.22 6.03
N GLY A 134 -4.79 11.19 5.27
CA GLY A 134 -3.38 10.82 5.09
C GLY A 134 -2.62 11.66 4.06
N SER A 135 -1.28 11.69 4.16
CA SER A 135 -0.43 12.19 3.07
C SER A 135 -0.62 11.30 1.83
N ALA A 136 -0.88 11.93 0.68
CA ALA A 136 -1.08 11.27 -0.62
C ALA A 136 0.15 10.46 -1.09
N SER A 137 1.26 10.51 -0.38
CA SER A 137 2.40 9.64 -0.64
C SER A 137 2.94 9.08 0.67
N GLN A 138 2.99 7.76 0.75
CA GLN A 138 3.61 7.01 1.83
C GLN A 138 4.94 6.45 1.34
N LEU A 139 5.91 6.36 2.25
CA LEU A 139 7.23 5.81 1.98
C LEU A 139 7.56 4.77 3.03
N PHE A 140 7.94 3.58 2.58
CA PHE A 140 8.53 2.54 3.39
C PHE A 140 9.98 2.35 2.95
N ARG A 141 10.91 2.32 3.92
CA ARG A 141 12.34 2.11 3.66
C ARG A 141 12.86 1.02 4.57
N ILE A 142 13.63 0.11 3.99
CA ILE A 142 14.33 -0.93 4.73
C ILE A 142 15.75 -1.03 4.21
N GLU A 143 16.68 -1.17 5.14
CA GLU A 143 18.09 -1.41 4.86
C GLU A 143 18.35 -2.91 5.01
N ALA A 144 19.00 -3.49 4.01
CA ALA A 144 19.37 -4.90 4.01
C ALA A 144 20.87 -5.04 3.82
N ARG A 145 21.47 -5.89 4.64
CA ARG A 145 22.83 -6.36 4.43
C ARG A 145 22.81 -7.60 3.53
N LEU A 146 23.60 -7.57 2.46
CA LEU A 146 23.79 -8.64 1.48
C LEU A 146 25.01 -9.49 1.84
#